data_AF-A0A535UGP8-F1
#
_entry.id   AF-A0A535UGP8-F1
#
_cell.length_a   1.000
_cell.length_b   1.000
_cell.length_c   1.000
_cell.angle_alpha   90.00
_cell.angle_beta   90.00
_cell.angle_gamma   90.00
#
_symmetry.space_group_name_H-M   'P 1'
#
loop_
_entity.id
_entity.type
_entity.pdbx_description
1 polymer ?
#
loop_
_entity_poly.entity_id
_entity_poly.type
_entity_poly.pdbx_seq_one_letter_code
_entity_poly.pdbx_strand_id
1 'polypeptide(L)'
;MDDYEKEIADLEVQIEQLVEAEGDAKTIAELSMQLEILRAIYARTLDLLERGKKDSDLRFGLRMQGYGDWTLDNVYAFVYERAVELEPQQHGAFVGGIKTTDFALLLNS
;
A
#
# COMPACT_ATOMS: atom_id res chain seq x y z
N MET A 1 -10.67 11.92 0.48
CA MET A 1 -10.58 10.96 -0.62
C MET A 1 -9.61 11.46 -1.65
N ASP A 2 -8.40 10.91 -1.58
CA ASP A 2 -7.44 10.90 -2.69
C ASP A 2 -7.74 9.73 -3.64
N ASP A 3 -6.97 9.63 -4.72
CA ASP A 3 -7.17 8.64 -5.77
C ASP A 3 -7.00 7.20 -5.26
N TYR A 4 -6.15 6.97 -4.26
CA TYR A 4 -5.93 5.64 -3.67
C TYR A 4 -7.08 5.20 -2.77
N GLU A 5 -7.57 6.11 -1.92
CA GLU A 5 -8.77 5.86 -1.10
C GLU A 5 -9.99 5.60 -1.99
N LYS A 6 -10.10 6.31 -3.12
CA LYS A 6 -11.15 6.07 -4.12
C LYS A 6 -11.02 4.70 -4.78
N GLU A 7 -9.83 4.33 -5.25
CA GLU A 7 -9.58 3.03 -5.87
C GLU A 7 -9.94 1.88 -4.92
N ILE A 8 -9.56 1.99 -3.65
CA ILE A 8 -9.90 1.03 -2.60
C ILE A 8 -11.43 0.93 -2.44
N ALA A 9 -12.13 2.06 -2.35
CA ALA A 9 -13.58 2.08 -2.20
C ALA A 9 -14.32 1.52 -3.43
N ASP A 10 -13.86 1.85 -4.65
CA ASP A 10 -14.43 1.36 -5.90
C ASP A 10 -14.27 -0.17 -5.99
N LEU A 11 -13.11 -0.73 -5.57
CA LEU A 11 -12.86 -2.16 -5.52
C LEU A 11 -13.70 -2.88 -4.45
N GLU A 12 -13.90 -2.26 -3.29
CA GLU A 12 -14.81 -2.76 -2.25
C GLU A 12 -16.23 -2.93 -2.78
N VAL A 13 -16.76 -1.88 -3.42
CA VAL A 13 -18.10 -1.91 -4.02
C VAL A 13 -18.19 -2.99 -5.11
N GLN A 14 -17.16 -3.16 -5.93
CA GLN A 14 -17.12 -4.20 -6.94
C GLN A 14 -17.20 -5.62 -6.34
N ILE A 15 -16.47 -5.87 -5.25
CA ILE A 15 -16.50 -7.15 -4.54
C ILE A 15 -17.89 -7.39 -3.93
N GLU A 16 -18.47 -6.38 -3.28
CA GLU A 16 -19.81 -6.47 -2.69
C GLU A 16 -20.86 -6.82 -3.74
N GLN A 17 -20.84 -6.14 -4.90
CA GLN A 17 -21.75 -6.43 -6.01
C GLN A 17 -21.59 -7.86 -6.56
N LEU A 18 -20.35 -8.36 -6.64
CA LEU A 18 -20.10 -9.74 -7.07
C LEU A 18 -20.61 -10.75 -6.04
N VAL A 19 -20.45 -10.48 -4.75
CA VAL A 19 -20.97 -11.34 -3.68
C VAL A 19 -22.50 -11.37 -3.72
N GLU A 20 -23.15 -10.21 -3.84
CA GLU A 20 -24.62 -10.11 -3.94
C GLU A 20 -25.18 -10.82 -5.18
N ALA A 21 -24.44 -10.81 -6.29
CA ALA A 21 -24.82 -11.47 -7.53
C ALA A 21 -24.49 -12.98 -7.58
N GLU A 22 -24.01 -13.56 -6.48
CA GLU A 22 -23.48 -14.94 -6.44
C GLU A 22 -22.45 -15.21 -7.54
N GLY A 23 -21.58 -14.22 -7.77
CA GLY A 23 -20.54 -14.26 -8.78
C GLY A 23 -19.50 -15.35 -8.54
N ASP A 24 -18.57 -15.48 -9.50
CA ASP A 24 -17.51 -16.49 -9.44
C ASP A 24 -16.65 -16.36 -8.18
N ALA A 25 -16.64 -17.41 -7.35
CA ALA A 25 -15.96 -17.42 -6.06
C ALA A 25 -14.44 -17.19 -6.18
N LYS A 26 -13.83 -17.65 -7.28
CA LYS A 26 -12.41 -17.42 -7.54
C LYS A 26 -12.13 -15.94 -7.80
N THR A 27 -12.94 -15.30 -8.63
CA THR A 27 -12.84 -13.85 -8.92
C THR A 27 -13.01 -13.02 -7.65
N ILE A 28 -14.02 -13.35 -6.82
CA ILE A 28 -14.23 -12.67 -5.52
C ILE A 28 -13.00 -12.81 -4.62
N ALA A 29 -12.43 -14.01 -4.53
CA ALA A 29 -11.23 -14.25 -3.73
C ALA A 29 -10.03 -13.44 -4.24
N GLU A 30 -9.79 -13.42 -5.55
CA GLU A 30 -8.68 -12.67 -6.17
C GLU A 30 -8.81 -11.16 -5.94
N LEU A 31 -10.01 -10.59 -6.11
CA LEU A 31 -10.26 -9.16 -5.85
C LEU A 31 -10.14 -8.83 -4.36
N SER A 32 -10.64 -9.70 -3.48
CA SER A 32 -10.49 -9.53 -2.03
C SER A 32 -9.03 -9.52 -1.59
N MET A 33 -8.21 -10.39 -2.19
CA MET A 33 -6.77 -10.39 -1.97
C MET A 33 -6.13 -9.07 -2.42
N GLN A 34 -6.46 -8.59 -3.62
CA GLN A 34 -5.96 -7.30 -4.11
C GLN A 34 -6.35 -6.14 -3.18
N LEU A 35 -7.60 -6.13 -2.72
CA LEU A 35 -8.10 -5.12 -1.79
C LEU A 35 -7.31 -5.11 -0.47
N GLU A 36 -7.01 -6.27 0.10
CA GLU A 36 -6.20 -6.36 1.32
C GLU A 36 -4.79 -5.81 1.14
N ILE A 37 -4.18 -6.04 -0.04
CA ILE A 37 -2.86 -5.50 -0.37
C ILE A 37 -2.92 -3.98 -0.49
N LEU A 38 -3.86 -3.44 -1.26
CA LEU A 38 -4.02 -2.00 -1.47
C LEU A 38 -4.25 -1.28 -0.13
N ARG A 39 -5.13 -1.82 0.72
CA ARG A 39 -5.35 -1.29 2.07
C ARG A 39 -4.08 -1.31 2.93
N ALA A 40 -3.30 -2.39 2.87
CA ALA A 40 -2.06 -2.49 3.65
C ALA A 40 -1.00 -1.49 3.18
N ILE A 41 -0.83 -1.33 1.86
CA ILE A 41 0.09 -0.35 1.26
C ILE A 41 -0.36 1.06 1.64
N TYR A 42 -1.62 1.41 1.39
CA TYR A 42 -2.13 2.74 1.66
C TYR A 42 -2.04 3.13 3.14
N ALA A 43 -2.35 2.21 4.06
CA ALA A 43 -2.17 2.44 5.49
C ALA A 43 -0.71 2.75 5.85
N ARG A 44 0.26 2.01 5.28
CA ARG A 44 1.69 2.24 5.53
C ARG A 44 2.20 3.52 4.87
N THR A 45 1.66 3.88 3.71
CA THR A 45 1.88 5.18 3.07
C THR A 45 1.46 6.33 3.99
N LEU A 46 0.25 6.29 4.54
CA LEU A 46 -0.26 7.34 5.44
C LEU A 46 0.58 7.44 6.72
N ASP A 47 0.94 6.30 7.32
CA ASP A 47 1.81 6.26 8.49
C ASP A 47 3.17 6.92 8.20
N LEU A 48 3.79 6.56 7.07
CA LEU A 48 5.09 7.09 6.68
C LEU A 48 4.98 8.59 6.38
N LEU A 49 3.98 8.99 5.60
CA LEU A 49 3.71 10.39 5.24
C LEU A 49 3.57 11.28 6.48
N GLU A 50 2.84 10.82 7.50
CA GLU A 50 2.67 11.53 8.78
C GLU A 50 3.98 11.63 9.55
N ARG A 51 4.77 10.55 9.65
CA ARG A 51 6.09 10.57 10.31
C ARG A 51 7.01 11.60 9.65
N GLY A 52 7.07 11.59 8.31
CA GLY A 52 7.87 12.52 7.54
C GLY A 52 7.43 13.98 7.65
N LYS A 53 6.30 14.33 8.28
CA LYS A 53 6.00 15.74 8.62
C LYS A 53 6.95 16.28 9.70
N LYS A 54 7.39 15.42 10.62
CA LYS A 54 8.24 15.79 11.77
C LYS A 54 9.70 15.42 11.57
N ASP A 55 9.99 14.53 10.62
CA ASP A 55 11.32 14.02 10.34
C ASP A 55 11.81 14.49 8.95
N SER A 56 12.82 15.36 8.94
CA SER A 56 13.41 15.87 7.69
C SER A 56 14.28 14.84 6.98
N ASP A 57 14.83 13.88 7.71
CA ASP A 57 15.77 12.90 7.17
C ASP A 57 15.01 11.88 6.32
N LEU A 58 13.79 11.50 6.72
CA LEU A 58 12.90 10.69 5.87
C LEU A 58 12.59 11.38 4.54
N ARG A 59 12.32 12.69 4.57
CA ARG A 59 12.05 13.47 3.35
C ARG A 59 13.27 13.55 2.44
N PHE A 60 14.45 13.68 3.05
CA PHE A 60 15.71 13.69 2.34
C PHE A 60 16.02 12.31 1.74
N GLY A 61 15.86 11.23 2.49
CA GLY A 61 16.05 9.86 2.04
C GLY A 61 15.18 9.51 0.84
N LEU A 62 13.88 9.86 0.88
CA LEU A 62 12.97 9.66 -0.25
C LEU A 62 13.47 10.34 -1.54
N ARG A 63 13.94 11.59 -1.43
CA ARG A 63 14.51 12.32 -2.57
C ARG A 63 15.81 11.68 -3.07
N MET A 64 16.69 11.28 -2.17
CA MET A 64 17.97 10.64 -2.50
C MET A 64 17.80 9.30 -3.22
N GLN A 65 16.71 8.58 -2.91
CA GLN A 65 16.33 7.35 -3.61
C GLN A 65 15.64 7.60 -4.96
N GLY A 66 15.43 8.87 -5.36
CA GLY A 66 14.94 9.23 -6.69
C GLY A 66 13.42 9.37 -6.81
N TYR A 67 12.66 9.22 -5.72
CA TYR A 67 11.20 9.37 -5.73
C TYR A 67 10.74 10.83 -5.80
N GLY A 68 11.62 11.79 -5.51
CA GLY A 68 11.32 13.23 -5.62
C GLY A 68 10.87 13.87 -4.30
N ASP A 69 9.91 14.78 -4.37
CA ASP A 69 9.42 15.54 -3.22
C ASP A 69 8.54 14.71 -2.28
N TRP A 70 8.38 15.16 -1.04
CA TRP A 70 7.55 14.50 -0.03
C TRP A 70 6.05 14.75 -0.27
N THR A 71 5.48 14.01 -1.21
CA THR A 71 4.05 14.02 -1.55
C THR A 71 3.43 12.65 -1.29
N LEU A 72 2.10 12.58 -1.21
CA LEU A 72 1.39 11.30 -1.07
C LEU A 72 1.79 10.32 -2.18
N ASP A 73 1.78 10.77 -3.44
CA ASP A 73 2.07 9.93 -4.61
C ASP A 73 3.48 9.32 -4.55
N ASN A 74 4.48 10.12 -4.20
CA ASN A 74 5.87 9.67 -4.15
C ASN A 74 6.12 8.73 -2.96
N VAL A 75 5.49 9.00 -1.81
CA VAL A 75 5.54 8.10 -0.65
C VAL A 75 4.81 6.80 -0.96
N TYR A 76 3.66 6.86 -1.64
CA TYR A 76 2.91 5.68 -2.07
C TYR A 76 3.72 4.82 -3.03
N ALA A 77 4.35 5.44 -4.04
CA ALA A 77 5.21 4.75 -5.00
C ALA A 77 6.36 4.01 -4.30
N PHE A 78 7.01 4.65 -3.33
CA PHE A 78 8.06 4.03 -2.53
C PHE A 78 7.54 2.82 -1.73
N VAL A 79 6.45 2.99 -0.97
CA VAL A 79 5.88 1.90 -0.15
C VAL A 79 5.42 0.75 -1.04
N TYR A 80 4.80 1.04 -2.18
CA TYR A 80 4.37 0.03 -3.15
C TYR A 80 5.55 -0.77 -3.70
N GLU A 81 6.62 -0.10 -4.17
CA GLU A 81 7.78 -0.77 -4.74
C GLU A 81 8.49 -1.65 -3.70
N ARG A 82 8.71 -1.12 -2.50
CA ARG A 82 9.29 -1.89 -1.38
C ARG A 82 8.39 -3.04 -0.95
N ALA A 83 7.06 -2.86 -0.98
CA ALA A 83 6.11 -3.92 -0.65
C ALA A 83 6.21 -5.09 -1.63
N VAL A 84 6.32 -4.82 -2.93
CA VAL A 84 6.47 -5.85 -3.98
C VAL A 84 7.75 -6.67 -3.79
N GLU A 85 8.80 -6.07 -3.23
CA GLU A 85 10.09 -6.73 -2.96
C GLU A 85 10.08 -7.69 -1.74
N LEU A 86 9.06 -7.67 -0.88
CA LEU A 86 9.01 -8.44 0.39
C LEU A 86 8.84 -9.98 0.25
N GLU A 87 9.08 -10.53 -0.95
CA GLU A 87 8.88 -11.93 -1.37
C GLU A 87 7.43 -12.48 -1.23
N PRO A 88 6.75 -12.84 -2.34
CA PRO A 88 5.32 -13.17 -2.36
C PRO A 88 4.99 -14.64 -2.06
N GLN A 89 5.78 -15.35 -1.23
CA GLN A 89 5.65 -16.81 -1.13
C GLN A 89 4.27 -17.28 -0.62
N GLN A 90 3.52 -16.44 0.12
CA GLN A 90 2.10 -16.64 0.50
C GLN A 90 1.38 -15.30 0.71
N HIS A 91 0.13 -15.13 0.23
CA HIS A 91 -0.64 -13.86 0.33
C HIS A 91 -0.78 -13.32 1.76
N GLY A 92 -1.13 -14.18 2.72
CA GLY A 92 -1.20 -13.77 4.13
C GLY A 92 0.15 -13.36 4.70
N ALA A 93 1.23 -14.04 4.30
CA ALA A 93 2.60 -13.67 4.68
C ALA A 93 3.03 -12.35 4.00
N PHE A 94 2.56 -12.10 2.78
CA PHE A 94 2.81 -10.88 2.03
C PHE A 94 2.13 -9.65 2.66
N VAL A 95 0.83 -9.74 2.92
CA VAL A 95 0.10 -8.68 3.64
C VAL A 95 0.64 -8.49 5.06
N GLY A 96 1.00 -9.58 5.75
CA GLY A 96 1.68 -9.52 7.05
C GLY A 96 3.04 -8.85 6.98
N GLY A 97 3.81 -9.09 5.90
CA GLY A 97 5.07 -8.43 5.60
C GLY A 97 4.90 -6.92 5.48
N ILE A 98 3.99 -6.47 4.61
CA ILE A 98 3.67 -5.03 4.44
C ILE A 98 3.27 -4.41 5.79
N LYS A 99 2.44 -5.11 6.57
CA LYS A 99 2.00 -4.63 7.89
C LYS A 99 3.11 -4.63 8.94
N THR A 100 4.24 -5.29 8.77
CA THR A 100 5.29 -5.35 9.81
C THR A 100 6.57 -4.64 9.41
N THR A 101 6.79 -4.43 8.11
CA THR A 101 7.92 -3.68 7.57
C THR A 101 7.92 -2.23 8.06
N ASP A 102 9.07 -1.80 8.59
CA ASP A 102 9.32 -0.40 8.92
C ASP A 102 9.92 0.34 7.71
N PHE A 103 9.03 0.86 6.87
CA PHE A 103 9.42 1.59 5.66
C PHE A 103 10.25 2.85 5.94
N ALA A 104 10.21 3.39 7.16
CA ALA A 104 11.06 4.51 7.56
C ALA A 104 12.55 4.11 7.64
N LEU A 105 12.85 2.89 8.11
CA LEU A 105 14.22 2.36 8.14
C LEU A 105 14.77 2.21 6.72
N LEU A 106 13.93 1.78 5.77
CA LEU A 106 14.30 1.59 4.37
C LEU A 106 14.64 2.91 3.66
N LEU A 107 14.12 4.06 4.11
CA LEU A 107 14.49 5.38 3.59
C LEU A 107 15.83 5.90 4.12
N ASN A 108 16.21 5.46 5.32
CA ASN A 108 17.42 5.87 6.01
C ASN A 108 18.58 4.86 5.83
N SER A 109 18.39 3.88 4.95
CA SER A 109 19.35 2.81 4.62
C SER A 109 20.41 3.24 3.60
#